data_AF-A0A7J9ZTP1-F1
#
_entry.id   AF-A0A7J9ZTP1-F1
#
_cell.length_a   1.000
_cell.length_b   1.000
_cell.length_c   1.000
_cell.angle_alpha   90.00
_cell.angle_beta   90.00
_cell.angle_gamma   90.00
#
_symmetry.space_group_name_H-M   'P 1'
#
loop_
_entity.id
_entity.type
_entity.pdbx_description
1 polymer ?
#
loop_
_entity_poly.entity_id
_entity_poly.type
_entity_poly.pdbx_seq_one_letter_code
_entity_poly.pdbx_strand_id
1 'polypeptide(L)'
;MANPDTGFDTPSARDEAFAELERRGRKVVPVLIRRLEEVFAADAAYRARAAAIQDAWDAWRDEGHRLSAEHGLLGDFERYRKIPTQSLPEPLAAYHQPYELEQGITEALHRLGDERAVPVLCAALREPGCVLYAARALRDIRDDRAVPALLDAAAMTADDDYPFGPRSAAGPRRLHRQPHRR
;
A
#
# COMPACT_ATOMS: atom_id res chain seq x y z
N MET A 1 48.64 2.23 -18.03
CA MET A 1 48.21 2.15 -16.63
C MET A 1 46.76 1.71 -16.63
N ALA A 2 46.51 0.44 -16.32
CA ALA A 2 45.17 -0.12 -16.19
C ALA A 2 44.70 0.08 -14.74
N ASN A 3 43.48 0.56 -14.55
CA ASN A 3 42.86 0.71 -13.24
C ASN A 3 42.28 -0.66 -12.83
N PRO A 4 42.74 -1.30 -11.74
CA PRO A 4 42.19 -2.57 -11.30
C PRO A 4 40.92 -2.36 -10.47
N ASP A 5 39.87 -3.07 -10.86
CA ASP A 5 38.74 -3.51 -10.04
C ASP A 5 38.11 -2.51 -9.07
N THR A 6 37.08 -1.82 -9.58
CA THR A 6 35.96 -1.38 -8.76
C THR A 6 35.28 -2.62 -8.15
N GLY A 7 35.41 -2.82 -6.83
CA GLY A 7 34.80 -3.93 -6.07
C GLY A 7 33.28 -3.89 -5.94
N PHE A 8 32.56 -3.67 -7.05
CA PHE A 8 31.10 -3.65 -7.15
C PHE A 8 30.52 -4.82 -7.98
N ASP A 9 31.34 -5.77 -8.43
CA ASP A 9 30.89 -6.92 -9.24
C ASP A 9 30.42 -8.14 -8.41
N THR A 10 30.38 -8.04 -7.08
CA THR A 10 29.78 -9.09 -6.25
C THR A 10 28.25 -9.00 -6.31
N PRO A 11 27.53 -10.06 -6.74
CA PRO A 11 26.08 -10.08 -6.74
C PRO A 11 25.53 -9.72 -5.36
N SER A 12 24.47 -8.90 -5.29
CA SER A 12 23.83 -8.63 -4.02
C SER A 12 23.17 -9.90 -3.48
N ALA A 13 22.93 -9.98 -2.16
CA ALA A 13 22.19 -11.10 -1.57
C ALA A 13 20.79 -11.30 -2.20
N ARG A 14 20.19 -10.21 -2.73
CA ARG A 14 18.93 -10.24 -3.49
C ARG A 14 19.11 -10.94 -4.84
N ASP A 15 20.20 -10.64 -5.54
CA ASP A 15 20.50 -11.26 -6.84
C ASP A 15 20.83 -12.75 -6.70
N GLU A 16 21.58 -13.12 -5.65
CA GLU A 16 21.85 -14.52 -5.33
C GLU A 16 20.56 -15.29 -4.98
N ALA A 17 19.67 -14.67 -4.21
CA ALA A 17 18.37 -15.25 -3.90
C ALA A 17 17.52 -15.46 -5.16
N PHE A 18 17.49 -14.48 -6.08
CA PHE A 18 16.78 -14.64 -7.35
C PHE A 18 17.39 -15.75 -8.22
N ALA A 19 18.72 -15.80 -8.34
CA ALA A 19 19.40 -16.84 -9.09
C ALA A 19 19.07 -18.24 -8.54
N GLU A 20 19.02 -18.39 -7.22
CA GLU A 20 18.64 -19.65 -6.58
C GLU A 20 17.16 -20.00 -6.80
N LEU A 21 16.25 -19.02 -6.76
CA LEU A 21 14.83 -19.22 -7.05
C LEU A 21 14.62 -19.65 -8.51
N GLU A 22 15.30 -19.00 -9.46
CA GLU A 22 15.29 -19.37 -10.88
C GLU A 22 15.87 -20.77 -11.11
N ARG A 23 16.97 -21.12 -10.43
CA ARG A 23 17.58 -22.45 -10.48
C ARG A 23 16.61 -23.54 -10.01
N ARG A 24 15.79 -23.26 -8.98
CA ARG A 24 14.75 -24.18 -8.50
C ARG A 24 13.50 -24.20 -9.41
N GLY A 25 13.31 -23.16 -10.21
CA GLY A 25 12.29 -23.05 -11.25
C GLY A 25 10.86 -23.13 -10.74
N ARG A 26 9.96 -23.71 -11.54
CA ARG A 26 8.52 -23.77 -11.26
C ARG A 26 8.13 -24.43 -9.93
N LYS A 27 9.03 -25.17 -9.27
CA LYS A 27 8.76 -25.82 -7.96
C LYS A 27 8.63 -24.82 -6.82
N VAL A 28 9.26 -23.63 -6.91
CA VAL A 28 9.18 -22.61 -5.85
C VAL A 28 7.94 -21.74 -5.96
N VAL A 29 7.28 -21.71 -7.11
CA VAL A 29 6.11 -20.85 -7.38
C VAL A 29 5.00 -21.00 -6.32
N PRO A 30 4.54 -22.21 -5.92
CA PRO A 30 3.51 -22.33 -4.88
C PRO A 30 3.95 -21.81 -3.51
N VAL A 31 5.24 -21.92 -3.19
CA VAL A 31 5.81 -21.41 -1.93
C VAL A 31 5.82 -19.89 -1.93
N LEU A 32 6.22 -19.28 -3.04
CA LEU A 32 6.21 -17.83 -3.23
C LEU A 32 4.79 -17.26 -3.21
N ILE A 33 3.83 -17.92 -3.86
CA ILE A 33 2.40 -17.55 -3.82
C ILE A 33 1.91 -17.52 -2.37
N ARG A 34 2.05 -18.64 -1.65
CA ARG A 34 1.62 -18.74 -0.25
C ARG A 34 2.26 -17.65 0.61
N ARG A 35 3.56 -17.40 0.42
CA ARG A 35 4.28 -16.41 1.21
C ARG A 35 3.77 -15.00 0.94
N LEU A 36 3.47 -14.67 -0.32
CA LEU A 36 2.92 -13.37 -0.68
C LEU A 36 1.51 -13.17 -0.10
N GLU A 37 0.68 -14.20 -0.14
CA GLU A 37 -0.67 -14.19 0.47
C GLU A 37 -0.61 -13.99 1.99
N GLU A 38 0.33 -14.66 2.69
CA GLU A 38 0.55 -14.46 4.13
C GLU A 38 0.91 -13.01 4.47
N VAL A 39 1.77 -12.39 3.66
CA VAL A 39 2.18 -10.99 3.86
C VAL A 39 0.99 -10.05 3.63
N PHE A 40 0.25 -10.23 2.52
CA PHE A 40 -0.94 -9.42 2.24
C PHE A 40 -2.02 -9.57 3.34
N ALA A 41 -2.19 -10.78 3.90
CA ALA A 41 -3.13 -11.00 4.99
C ALA A 41 -2.69 -10.27 6.28
N ALA A 42 -1.39 -10.28 6.59
CA ALA A 42 -0.85 -9.55 7.73
C ALA A 42 -1.02 -8.03 7.57
N ASP A 43 -0.73 -7.50 6.37
CA ASP A 43 -0.89 -6.09 6.02
C ASP A 43 -2.36 -5.65 6.05
N ALA A 44 -3.28 -6.45 5.53
CA ALA A 44 -4.71 -6.18 5.58
C ALA A 44 -5.23 -6.15 7.03
N ALA A 45 -4.81 -7.09 7.88
CA ALA A 45 -5.17 -7.10 9.29
C ALA A 45 -4.62 -5.88 10.04
N TYR A 46 -3.39 -5.47 9.72
CA TYR A 46 -2.78 -4.25 10.24
C TYR A 46 -3.59 -3.01 9.84
N ARG A 47 -3.90 -2.84 8.55
CA ARG A 47 -4.69 -1.70 8.04
C ARG A 47 -6.08 -1.66 8.67
N ALA A 48 -6.75 -2.81 8.82
CA ALA A 48 -8.05 -2.89 9.47
C ALA A 48 -7.99 -2.46 10.95
N ARG A 49 -6.94 -2.86 11.68
CA ARG A 49 -6.73 -2.41 13.06
C ARG A 49 -6.47 -0.91 13.15
N ALA A 50 -5.67 -0.36 12.24
CA ALA A 50 -5.40 1.07 12.18
C ALA A 50 -6.68 1.87 11.87
N ALA A 51 -7.48 1.42 10.90
CA ALA A 51 -8.76 2.02 10.57
C ALA A 51 -9.74 2.00 11.76
N ALA A 52 -9.85 0.88 12.48
CA ALA A 52 -10.70 0.81 13.67
C ALA A 52 -10.27 1.78 14.79
N ILE A 53 -8.96 2.00 14.97
CA ILE A 53 -8.45 3.01 15.91
C ILE A 53 -8.83 4.41 15.44
N GLN A 54 -8.71 4.68 14.15
CA GLN A 54 -9.07 5.96 13.54
C GLN A 54 -10.57 6.25 13.65
N ASP A 55 -11.44 5.26 13.38
CA ASP A 55 -12.89 5.38 13.54
C ASP A 55 -13.27 5.70 14.99
N ALA A 56 -12.63 5.04 15.96
CA ALA A 56 -12.84 5.32 17.38
C ALA A 56 -12.42 6.75 17.75
N TRP A 57 -11.34 7.26 17.17
CA TRP A 57 -10.91 8.65 17.35
C TRP A 57 -11.89 9.65 16.76
N ASP A 58 -12.37 9.39 15.55
CA ASP A 58 -13.29 10.30 14.87
C ASP A 58 -14.64 10.34 15.60
N ALA A 59 -15.17 9.18 16.04
CA ALA A 59 -16.36 9.11 16.88
C ALA A 59 -16.21 9.90 18.20
N TRP A 60 -15.06 9.79 18.86
CA TRP A 60 -14.80 10.54 20.08
C TRP A 60 -14.69 12.05 19.84
N ARG A 61 -14.09 12.46 18.71
CA ARG A 61 -14.02 13.88 18.32
C ARG A 61 -15.41 14.44 18.03
N ASP A 62 -16.22 13.70 17.30
CA ASP A 62 -17.59 14.06 16.95
C ASP A 62 -18.46 14.22 18.20
N GLU A 63 -18.30 13.32 19.18
CA GLU A 63 -19.00 13.41 20.46
C GLU A 63 -18.58 14.66 21.26
N GLY A 64 -17.30 15.00 21.26
CA GLY A 64 -16.81 16.24 21.86
C GLY A 64 -17.41 17.50 21.20
N HIS A 65 -17.54 17.49 19.87
CA HIS A 65 -18.21 18.56 19.12
C HIS A 65 -19.71 18.64 19.47
N ARG A 66 -20.39 17.49 19.58
CA ARG A 66 -21.81 17.41 19.95
C ARG A 66 -22.06 18.00 21.34
N LEU A 67 -21.30 17.59 22.35
CA LEU A 67 -21.44 18.09 23.72
C LEU A 67 -21.17 19.59 23.84
N SER A 68 -20.20 20.11 23.09
CA SER A 68 -19.91 21.54 23.03
C SER A 68 -21.06 22.35 22.42
N ALA A 69 -21.75 21.79 21.42
CA ALA A 69 -22.91 22.42 20.81
C ALA A 69 -24.13 22.42 21.76
N GLU A 70 -24.30 21.37 22.56
CA GLU A 70 -25.44 21.22 23.49
C GLU A 70 -25.31 22.10 24.75
N HIS A 71 -24.10 22.19 25.32
CA HIS A 71 -23.89 22.81 26.63
C HIS A 71 -23.15 24.17 26.58
N GLY A 72 -22.73 24.61 25.39
CA GLY A 72 -21.99 25.85 25.19
C GLY A 72 -20.53 25.79 25.68
N LEU A 73 -19.75 26.82 25.34
CA LEU A 73 -18.30 26.93 25.59
C LEU A 73 -17.88 27.00 27.09
N LEU A 74 -18.83 26.96 28.04
CA LEU A 74 -18.56 27.15 29.48
C LEU A 74 -18.47 25.85 30.29
N GLY A 75 -18.80 24.69 29.71
CA GLY A 75 -18.48 23.41 30.35
C GLY A 75 -17.01 23.05 30.09
N ASP A 76 -16.28 22.64 31.14
CA ASP A 76 -14.87 22.23 31.05
C ASP A 76 -14.74 20.86 30.35
N PHE A 77 -15.14 20.83 29.08
CA PHE A 77 -15.09 19.64 28.23
C PHE A 77 -13.70 19.45 27.59
N GLU A 78 -12.80 20.43 27.74
CA GLU A 78 -11.41 20.32 27.28
C GLU A 78 -10.65 19.19 28.00
N ARG A 79 -11.02 18.87 29.24
CA ARG A 79 -10.52 17.67 29.94
C ARG A 79 -10.91 16.36 29.24
N TYR A 80 -12.08 16.33 28.60
CA TYR A 80 -12.55 15.19 27.81
C TYR A 80 -12.11 15.26 26.34
N ARG A 81 -11.43 16.34 25.92
CA ARG A 81 -10.88 16.54 24.57
C ARG A 81 -9.36 16.38 24.50
N LYS A 82 -8.70 16.17 25.64
CA LYS A 82 -7.27 15.88 25.74
C LYS A 82 -7.06 14.47 26.28
N ILE A 83 -6.87 13.52 25.37
CA ILE A 83 -6.23 12.25 25.73
C ILE A 83 -4.73 12.58 25.92
N PRO A 84 -4.13 12.33 27.09
CA PRO A 84 -2.69 12.47 27.26
C PRO A 84 -1.97 11.65 26.19
N THR A 85 -0.85 12.13 25.63
CA THR A 85 -0.08 11.41 24.59
C THR A 85 0.25 9.96 24.99
N GLN A 86 0.41 9.72 26.29
CA GLN A 86 0.65 8.43 26.97
C GLN A 86 -0.58 7.50 27.05
N SER A 87 -1.78 7.99 26.77
CA SER A 87 -3.01 7.22 26.61
C SER A 87 -3.37 7.02 25.14
N LEU A 88 -2.65 7.67 24.21
CA LEU A 88 -2.67 7.29 22.82
C LEU A 88 -1.98 5.91 22.72
N PRO A 89 -2.47 4.97 21.90
CA PRO A 89 -1.65 3.84 21.52
C PRO A 89 -0.31 4.40 21.01
N GLU A 90 0.81 3.79 21.39
CA GLU A 90 2.11 4.18 20.84
C GLU A 90 1.97 4.34 19.32
N PRO A 91 2.41 5.46 18.71
CA PRO A 91 2.55 5.52 17.26
C PRO A 91 3.42 4.33 16.92
N LEU A 92 2.80 3.32 16.29
CA LEU A 92 3.34 1.97 16.14
C LEU A 92 4.81 2.10 15.75
N ALA A 93 5.70 1.90 16.72
CA ALA A 93 7.11 2.14 16.55
C ALA A 93 7.55 1.28 15.37
N ALA A 94 7.92 1.95 14.27
CA ALA A 94 8.51 1.36 13.08
C ALA A 94 7.89 0.01 12.66
N TYR A 95 6.63 -0.01 12.22
CA TYR A 95 6.21 -1.10 11.33
C TYR A 95 7.03 -0.95 10.05
N HIS A 96 8.17 -1.62 10.01
CA HIS A 96 9.07 -1.60 8.87
C HIS A 96 8.32 -2.28 7.75
N GLN A 97 7.84 -1.46 6.83
CA GLN A 97 7.10 -1.86 5.64
C GLN A 97 7.76 -3.12 5.06
N PRO A 98 7.06 -4.26 4.96
CA PRO A 98 7.56 -5.44 4.25
C PRO A 98 7.67 -5.21 2.74
N TYR A 99 7.69 -3.96 2.28
CA TYR A 99 7.81 -3.52 0.89
C TYR A 99 8.92 -4.27 0.15
N GLU A 100 10.10 -4.39 0.75
CA GLU A 100 11.22 -5.09 0.12
C GLU A 100 10.92 -6.58 -0.10
N LEU A 101 10.19 -7.20 0.83
CA LEU A 101 9.80 -8.60 0.77
C LEU A 101 8.65 -8.82 -0.22
N GLU A 102 7.60 -8.00 -0.20
CA GLU A 102 6.49 -8.09 -1.16
C GLU A 102 6.96 -7.83 -2.59
N GLN A 103 7.76 -6.78 -2.79
CA GLN A 103 8.37 -6.47 -4.08
C GLN A 103 9.31 -7.58 -4.51
N GLY A 104 10.13 -8.11 -3.59
CA GLY A 104 11.04 -9.23 -3.88
C GLY A 104 10.29 -10.47 -4.33
N ILE A 105 9.21 -10.86 -3.64
CA ILE A 105 8.42 -12.04 -4.00
C ILE A 105 7.66 -11.80 -5.32
N THR A 106 7.10 -10.61 -5.52
CA THR A 106 6.40 -10.24 -6.76
C THR A 106 7.35 -10.24 -7.96
N GLU A 107 8.57 -9.73 -7.77
CA GLU A 107 9.63 -9.77 -8.79
C GLU A 107 10.11 -11.19 -9.09
N ALA A 108 10.28 -12.04 -8.07
CA ALA A 108 10.62 -13.44 -8.27
C ALA A 108 9.53 -14.17 -9.09
N LEU A 109 8.25 -13.96 -8.75
CA LEU A 109 7.13 -14.53 -9.49
C LEU A 109 7.08 -14.04 -10.94
N HIS A 110 7.38 -12.76 -11.16
CA HIS A 110 7.51 -12.18 -12.50
C HIS A 110 8.58 -12.89 -13.33
N ARG A 111 9.80 -13.03 -12.79
CA ARG A 111 10.93 -13.67 -13.49
C ARG A 111 10.66 -15.15 -13.79
N LEU A 112 9.93 -15.84 -12.92
CA LEU A 112 9.54 -17.23 -13.11
C LEU A 112 8.45 -17.43 -14.17
N GLY A 113 7.65 -16.39 -14.48
CA GLY A 113 6.70 -16.37 -15.59
C GLY A 113 5.59 -17.44 -15.52
N ASP A 114 5.24 -17.92 -14.32
CA ASP A 114 4.29 -19.01 -14.15
C ASP A 114 2.86 -18.51 -14.00
N GLU A 115 1.96 -18.97 -14.88
CA GLU A 115 0.52 -18.63 -14.88
C GLU A 115 -0.19 -18.93 -13.55
N ARG A 116 0.35 -19.83 -12.73
CA ARG A 116 -0.20 -20.12 -11.40
C ARG A 116 -0.14 -18.91 -10.47
N ALA A 117 0.75 -17.96 -10.74
CA ALA A 117 0.89 -16.73 -9.98
C ALA A 117 -0.17 -15.67 -10.33
N VAL A 118 -0.94 -15.84 -11.41
CA VAL A 118 -1.91 -14.83 -11.88
C VAL A 118 -2.87 -14.36 -10.77
N PRO A 119 -3.50 -15.24 -9.96
CA PRO A 119 -4.41 -14.78 -8.90
C PRO A 119 -3.73 -13.88 -7.85
N VAL A 120 -2.52 -14.24 -7.39
CA VAL A 120 -1.81 -13.45 -6.37
C VAL A 120 -1.23 -12.16 -6.95
N LEU A 121 -0.82 -12.17 -8.22
CA LEU A 121 -0.38 -10.96 -8.93
C LEU A 121 -1.55 -9.98 -9.15
N CYS A 122 -2.77 -10.48 -9.42
CA CYS A 122 -3.96 -9.64 -9.45
C CYS A 122 -4.26 -9.00 -8.09
N ALA A 123 -4.03 -9.72 -6.98
CA ALA A 123 -4.15 -9.14 -5.63
C ALA A 123 -3.08 -8.06 -5.40
N ALA A 124 -1.84 -8.31 -5.85
CA ALA A 124 -0.72 -7.38 -5.74
C ALA A 124 -0.91 -6.05 -6.48
N LEU A 125 -1.80 -5.98 -7.48
CA LEU A 125 -2.18 -4.72 -8.16
C LEU A 125 -2.89 -3.72 -7.23
N ARG A 126 -3.46 -4.17 -6.12
CA ARG A 126 -4.09 -3.31 -5.12
C ARG A 126 -3.12 -2.82 -4.06
N GLU A 127 -1.91 -3.38 -4.03
CA GLU A 127 -0.89 -3.00 -3.07
C GLU A 127 0.00 -1.88 -3.65
N PRO A 128 0.05 -0.70 -3.00
CA PRO A 128 0.74 0.49 -3.52
C PRO A 128 2.17 0.24 -3.98
N GLY A 129 2.88 -0.68 -3.31
CA GLY A 129 4.28 -0.99 -3.58
C GLY A 129 4.53 -2.00 -4.69
N CYS A 130 3.50 -2.74 -5.09
CA CYS A 130 3.62 -3.87 -5.99
C CYS A 130 3.02 -3.62 -7.37
N VAL A 131 2.20 -2.56 -7.55
CA VAL A 131 1.45 -2.28 -8.78
C VAL A 131 2.32 -2.39 -10.04
N LEU A 132 3.49 -1.75 -10.07
CA LEU A 132 4.37 -1.76 -11.24
C LEU A 132 4.87 -3.17 -11.60
N TYR A 133 5.31 -3.93 -10.58
CA TYR A 133 5.85 -5.28 -10.76
C TYR A 133 4.75 -6.28 -11.13
N ALA A 134 3.60 -6.19 -10.47
CA ALA A 134 2.43 -7.01 -10.74
C ALA A 134 1.89 -6.76 -12.16
N ALA A 135 1.78 -5.50 -12.58
CA ALA A 135 1.32 -5.15 -13.93
C ALA A 135 2.28 -5.68 -15.01
N ARG A 136 3.60 -5.56 -14.81
CA ARG A 136 4.61 -6.14 -15.71
C ARG A 136 4.53 -7.66 -15.77
N ALA A 137 4.39 -8.31 -14.62
CA ALA A 137 4.26 -9.76 -14.54
C ALA A 137 3.04 -10.27 -15.30
N LEU A 138 1.87 -9.67 -15.06
CA LEU A 138 0.62 -10.06 -15.72
C LEU A 138 0.66 -9.80 -17.23
N ARG A 139 1.26 -8.69 -17.66
CA ARG A 139 1.50 -8.39 -19.09
C ARG A 139 2.36 -9.48 -19.75
N ASP A 140 3.40 -9.94 -19.08
CA ASP A 140 4.36 -10.89 -19.66
C ASP A 140 3.84 -12.33 -19.61
N ILE A 141 3.04 -12.69 -18.60
CA ILE A 141 2.33 -13.97 -18.53
C ILE A 141 1.23 -14.06 -19.61
N ARG A 142 0.62 -12.93 -20.02
CA ARG A 142 -0.43 -12.85 -21.06
C ARG A 142 -1.65 -13.73 -20.80
N ASP A 143 -2.09 -13.76 -19.55
CA ASP A 143 -3.29 -14.50 -19.14
C ASP A 143 -4.51 -13.58 -19.13
N ASP A 144 -5.55 -13.95 -19.88
CA ASP A 144 -6.78 -13.17 -20.00
C ASP A 144 -7.54 -13.00 -18.66
N ARG A 145 -7.31 -13.91 -17.69
CA ARG A 145 -7.88 -13.79 -16.34
C ARG A 145 -7.40 -12.54 -15.60
N ALA A 146 -6.28 -11.95 -16.03
CA ALA A 146 -5.72 -10.76 -15.43
C ALA A 146 -6.33 -9.44 -15.96
N VAL A 147 -7.03 -9.48 -17.09
CA VAL A 147 -7.53 -8.29 -17.78
C VAL A 147 -8.45 -7.43 -16.90
N PRO A 148 -9.44 -7.99 -16.17
CA PRO A 148 -10.29 -7.17 -15.30
C PRO A 148 -9.48 -6.44 -14.23
N ALA A 149 -8.54 -7.14 -13.59
CA ALA A 149 -7.72 -6.57 -12.52
C ALA A 149 -6.78 -5.46 -13.04
N LEU A 150 -6.23 -5.61 -14.25
CA LEU A 150 -5.42 -4.58 -14.90
C LEU A 150 -6.23 -3.34 -15.27
N LEU A 151 -7.47 -3.50 -15.73
CA LEU A 151 -8.38 -2.39 -16.01
C LEU A 151 -8.76 -1.64 -14.72
N ASP A 152 -9.07 -2.35 -13.65
CA ASP A 152 -9.35 -1.77 -12.34
C ASP A 152 -8.15 -0.96 -11.83
N ALA A 153 -6.94 -1.53 -11.92
CA ALA A 153 -5.71 -0.86 -11.50
C ALA A 153 -5.43 0.41 -12.32
N ALA A 154 -5.66 0.37 -13.65
CA ALA A 154 -5.51 1.53 -14.50
C ALA A 154 -6.51 2.65 -14.18
N ALA A 155 -7.76 2.30 -13.84
CA ALA A 155 -8.76 3.26 -13.40
C ALA A 155 -8.39 3.92 -12.06
N MET A 156 -7.80 3.16 -11.13
CA MET A 156 -7.35 3.69 -9.84
C MET A 156 -6.21 4.72 -9.97
N THR A 157 -5.37 4.61 -10.99
CA THR A 157 -4.29 5.59 -11.24
C THR A 157 -4.75 6.87 -11.92
N ALA A 158 -5.98 6.91 -12.43
CA ALA A 158 -6.53 8.06 -13.15
C ALA A 158 -7.18 9.11 -12.23
N ASP A 159 -7.56 8.72 -11.00
CA ASP A 159 -7.78 9.67 -9.93
C ASP A 159 -6.42 10.01 -9.31
N ASP A 160 -6.03 11.28 -9.30
CA ASP A 160 -4.85 11.82 -8.58
C ASP A 160 -4.91 11.57 -7.05
N ASP A 161 -5.87 10.77 -6.57
CA ASP A 161 -6.15 10.45 -5.19
C ASP A 161 -5.60 9.06 -4.85
N TYR A 162 -4.27 8.93 -4.94
CA TYR A 162 -3.56 7.81 -4.32
C TYR A 162 -3.74 7.95 -2.79
N PRO A 163 -4.32 6.97 -2.07
CA PRO A 163 -4.64 7.10 -0.63
C PRO A 163 -3.40 7.24 0.28
N PHE A 164 -2.18 7.12 -0.29
CA PHE A 164 -0.90 7.28 0.39
C PHE A 164 -0.01 8.38 -0.21
N GLY A 165 -0.48 9.15 -1.20
CA GLY A 165 0.18 10.40 -1.58
C GLY A 165 0.05 11.42 -0.44
N PRO A 166 1.03 12.32 -0.23
CA PRO A 166 0.85 13.41 0.72
C PRO A 166 -0.42 14.14 0.32
N ARG A 167 -1.44 14.11 1.19
CA ARG A 167 -2.76 14.70 0.96
C ARG A 167 -2.55 16.16 0.59
N SER A 168 -2.52 16.45 -0.72
CA SER A 168 -2.29 17.81 -1.18
C SER A 168 -3.48 18.61 -0.69
N ALA A 169 -3.20 19.64 0.10
CA ALA A 169 -4.19 20.52 0.70
C ALA A 169 -4.88 21.41 -0.36
N ALA A 170 -5.37 20.82 -1.45
CA ALA A 170 -6.17 21.49 -2.44
C ALA A 170 -7.62 21.49 -1.95
N GLY A 171 -8.00 22.59 -1.29
CA GLY A 171 -9.38 22.86 -0.91
C GLY A 171 -10.36 22.79 -2.09
N PRO A 172 -11.67 22.71 -1.81
CA PRO A 172 -12.67 22.43 -2.84
C PRO A 172 -12.61 23.48 -3.97
N ARG A 173 -12.40 23.00 -5.19
CA ARG A 173 -12.47 23.79 -6.43
C ARG A 173 -13.84 24.46 -6.52
N ARG A 174 -13.90 25.76 -6.22
CA ARG A 174 -15.07 26.59 -6.52
C ARG A 174 -15.19 26.70 -8.03
N LEU A 175 -16.18 26.01 -8.59
CA LEU A 175 -16.65 26.23 -9.95
C LEU A 175 -17.26 27.64 -10.03
N HIS A 176 -16.46 28.63 -10.43
CA HIS A 176 -16.96 29.94 -10.82
C HIS A 176 -17.68 29.80 -12.17
N ARG A 177 -18.99 29.61 -12.09
CA ARG A 177 -19.93 29.74 -13.20
C ARG A 177 -19.97 31.23 -13.58
N GLN A 178 -19.30 31.63 -14.66
CA GLN A 178 -19.50 32.96 -15.24
C GLN A 178 -20.91 33.04 -15.85
N PRO A 179 -21.72 34.06 -15.54
CA PRO A 179 -22.90 34.34 -16.32
C PRO A 179 -22.48 35.15 -17.55
N HIS A 180 -22.66 34.57 -18.73
CA HIS A 180 -22.74 35.36 -19.96
C HIS A 180 -23.96 36.29 -19.84
N ARG A 181 -23.74 37.60 -19.80
CA ARG A 181 -24.77 38.59 -20.13
C ARG A 181 -24.61 38.99 -21.59
N ARG A 182 -25.74 38.91 -22.30
CA ARG A 182 -25.98 39.57 -23.59
C ARG A 182 -25.94 41.08 -23.44
#